data_AF-A0A7X6UKP7-F1
#
_entry.id   AF-A0A7X6UKP7-F1
#
_cell.length_a   1.000
_cell.length_b   1.000
_cell.length_c   1.000
_cell.angle_alpha   90.00
_cell.angle_beta   90.00
_cell.angle_gamma   90.00
#
_symmetry.space_group_name_H-M   'P 1'
#
loop_
_entity.id
_entity.type
_entity.pdbx_description
1 polymer ?
#
loop_
_entity_poly.entity_id
_entity_poly.type
_entity_poly.pdbx_seq_one_letter_code
_entity_poly.pdbx_strand_id
1 'polypeptide(L)'
;MNQYLINLTVNTEEKYLAARLDDLAQKALQGISVRSDFLDLRQQIIGEAVAVQYEDLLWKMDGGFKGAERKRLLFYPTWVTEDINNHIDYIKITPTDKKVTSLSHRDYLGSIMNLGVKREKFGDILVHDRGAYCIIDRSLTDYLCQHLERVGRSKVITETISREDLQLPQSEPAQINCTIPSLRLDAVLA
;
A
#
# COMPACT_ATOMS: atom_id res chain seq x y z
N MET A 1 -18.19 18.15 1.33
CA MET A 1 -18.13 16.80 1.94
C MET A 1 -19.53 16.39 2.40
N ASN A 2 -20.13 15.37 1.78
CA ASN A 2 -21.48 14.90 2.09
C ASN A 2 -21.57 14.33 3.54
N GLN A 3 -22.75 14.38 4.16
CA GLN A 3 -23.04 13.87 5.51
C GLN A 3 -22.58 12.41 5.72
N TYR A 4 -22.63 11.60 4.66
CA TYR A 4 -22.12 10.22 4.70
C TYR A 4 -20.62 10.15 5.03
N LEU A 5 -19.77 10.96 4.37
CA LEU A 5 -18.33 11.00 4.64
C LEU A 5 -18.04 11.51 6.05
N ILE A 6 -18.77 12.52 6.49
CA ILE A 6 -18.64 13.08 7.84
C ILE A 6 -18.87 11.99 8.89
N ASN A 7 -19.89 11.15 8.68
CA ASN A 7 -20.20 10.04 9.58
C ASN A 7 -19.22 8.86 9.44
N LEU A 8 -18.62 8.67 8.26
CA LEU A 8 -17.65 7.62 7.99
C LEU A 8 -16.28 7.90 8.61
N THR A 9 -15.85 9.16 8.67
CA THR A 9 -14.55 9.56 9.23
C THR A 9 -14.66 9.82 10.73
N VAL A 10 -14.05 8.96 11.55
CA VAL A 10 -14.20 8.99 13.00
C VAL A 10 -13.14 9.85 13.70
N ASN A 11 -11.97 10.02 13.08
CA ASN A 11 -10.85 10.77 13.66
C ASN A 11 -10.33 11.84 12.70
N THR A 12 -9.43 12.69 13.21
CA THR A 12 -8.87 13.83 12.49
C THR A 12 -8.03 13.40 11.28
N GLU A 13 -7.26 12.31 11.38
CA GLU A 13 -6.45 11.80 10.27
C GLU A 13 -7.31 11.33 9.10
N GLU A 14 -8.40 10.62 9.39
CA GLU A 14 -9.36 10.16 8.39
C GLU A 14 -10.08 11.33 7.70
N LYS A 15 -10.40 12.39 8.45
CA LYS A 15 -10.97 13.63 7.88
C LYS A 15 -9.98 14.31 6.94
N TYR A 16 -8.70 14.39 7.33
CA TYR A 16 -7.66 14.94 6.46
C TYR A 16 -7.44 14.09 5.22
N LEU A 17 -7.47 12.77 5.35
CA LEU A 17 -7.39 11.86 4.22
C LEU A 17 -8.55 12.09 3.26
N ALA A 18 -9.79 12.09 3.76
CA ALA A 18 -10.98 12.31 2.94
C ALA A 18 -10.90 13.66 2.20
N ALA A 19 -10.51 14.72 2.88
CA ALA A 19 -10.32 16.04 2.26
C ALA A 19 -9.23 16.04 1.19
N ARG A 20 -8.11 15.33 1.41
CA ARG A 20 -7.03 15.21 0.42
C ARG A 20 -7.47 14.40 -0.80
N LEU A 21 -8.24 13.33 -0.62
CA LEU A 21 -8.77 12.52 -1.72
C LEU A 21 -9.83 13.28 -2.53
N ASP A 22 -10.64 14.10 -1.86
CA ASP A 22 -11.61 15.01 -2.48
C ASP A 22 -10.90 16.04 -3.38
N ASP A 23 -9.82 16.67 -2.89
CA ASP A 23 -8.97 17.58 -3.68
C ASP A 23 -8.35 16.87 -4.91
N LEU A 24 -7.93 15.61 -4.77
CA LEU A 24 -7.46 14.82 -5.91
C LEU A 24 -8.58 14.60 -6.93
N ALA A 25 -9.77 14.16 -6.49
CA ALA A 25 -10.90 13.97 -7.40
C ALA A 25 -11.29 15.29 -8.12
N GLN A 26 -11.28 16.43 -7.41
CA GLN A 26 -11.51 17.74 -8.04
C GLN A 26 -10.48 18.07 -9.12
N LYS A 27 -9.19 17.73 -8.92
CA LYS A 27 -8.16 17.88 -9.96
C LYS A 27 -8.39 16.94 -11.14
N ALA A 28 -8.91 15.74 -10.89
CA ALA A 28 -9.26 14.82 -11.96
C ALA A 28 -10.40 15.33 -12.85
N LEU A 29 -11.38 16.03 -12.28
CA LEU A 29 -12.44 16.68 -13.06
C LEU A 29 -11.90 17.74 -14.04
N GLN A 30 -10.72 18.30 -13.77
CA GLN A 30 -10.04 19.24 -14.67
C GLN A 30 -9.31 18.53 -15.83
N GLY A 31 -9.48 17.21 -15.97
CA GLY A 31 -8.91 16.43 -17.07
C GLY A 31 -7.56 15.77 -16.77
N ILE A 32 -7.07 15.86 -15.53
CA ILE A 32 -5.74 15.36 -15.15
C ILE A 32 -5.86 14.05 -14.37
N SER A 33 -5.25 12.97 -14.84
CA SER A 33 -5.21 11.72 -14.05
C SER A 33 -4.35 11.90 -12.80
N VAL A 34 -4.92 11.64 -11.63
CA VAL A 34 -4.23 11.78 -10.34
C VAL A 34 -4.37 10.55 -9.47
N ARG A 35 -3.41 10.36 -8.57
CA ARG A 35 -3.30 9.17 -7.73
C ARG A 35 -2.99 9.52 -6.29
N SER A 36 -3.48 8.71 -5.36
CA SER A 36 -3.14 8.81 -3.95
C SER A 36 -1.75 8.21 -3.67
N ASP A 37 -1.29 8.40 -2.43
CA ASP A 37 -0.29 7.53 -1.82
C ASP A 37 -0.89 6.12 -1.56
N PHE A 38 -0.11 5.13 -1.13
CA PHE A 38 -0.62 3.80 -0.76
C PHE A 38 -1.48 3.88 0.49
N LEU A 39 -2.73 3.45 0.33
CA LEU A 39 -3.76 3.41 1.35
C LEU A 39 -3.78 2.02 2.01
N ASP A 40 -3.90 1.97 3.34
CA ASP A 40 -4.27 0.72 4.04
C ASP A 40 -5.76 0.36 3.83
N LEU A 41 -6.21 -0.78 4.37
CA LEU A 41 -7.58 -1.26 4.21
C LEU A 41 -8.63 -0.25 4.71
N ARG A 42 -8.37 0.43 5.84
CA ARG A 42 -9.30 1.41 6.41
C ARG A 42 -9.37 2.66 5.53
N GLN A 43 -8.21 3.12 5.07
CA GLN A 43 -8.07 4.26 4.18
C GLN A 43 -8.66 3.99 2.80
N GLN A 44 -8.61 2.75 2.29
CA GLN A 44 -9.25 2.33 1.05
C GLN A 44 -10.77 2.48 1.14
N ILE A 45 -11.41 2.06 2.24
CA ILE A 45 -12.85 2.26 2.43
C ILE A 45 -13.23 3.74 2.34
N ILE A 46 -12.42 4.63 2.93
CA ILE A 46 -12.63 6.09 2.84
C ILE A 46 -12.44 6.57 1.40
N GLY A 47 -11.40 6.09 0.72
CA GLY A 47 -11.12 6.47 -0.65
C GLY A 47 -12.19 6.04 -1.63
N GLU A 48 -12.73 4.83 -1.49
CA GLU A 48 -13.87 4.35 -2.25
C GLU A 48 -15.12 5.21 -2.00
N ALA A 49 -15.42 5.51 -0.73
CA ALA A 49 -16.53 6.39 -0.36
C ALA A 49 -16.41 7.79 -0.95
N VAL A 50 -15.20 8.35 -1.03
CA VAL A 50 -14.94 9.61 -1.74
C VAL A 50 -15.15 9.43 -3.24
N ALA A 51 -14.60 8.37 -3.82
CA ALA A 51 -14.58 8.16 -5.26
C ALA A 51 -15.97 7.99 -5.87
N VAL A 52 -16.86 7.24 -5.21
CA VAL A 52 -18.22 7.00 -5.69
C VAL A 52 -19.11 8.25 -5.73
N GLN A 53 -18.68 9.38 -5.15
CA GLN A 53 -19.40 10.65 -5.24
C GLN A 53 -19.18 11.39 -6.58
N TYR A 54 -18.21 10.96 -7.39
CA TYR A 54 -17.84 11.62 -8.64
C TYR A 54 -18.27 10.77 -9.84
N GLU A 55 -19.51 10.95 -10.29
CA GLU A 55 -20.09 10.19 -11.43
C GLU A 55 -19.36 10.45 -12.76
N ASP A 56 -18.78 11.63 -12.92
CA ASP A 56 -18.03 12.05 -14.11
C ASP A 56 -16.58 11.53 -14.16
N LEU A 57 -16.16 10.75 -13.15
CA LEU A 57 -14.82 10.17 -13.06
C LEU A 57 -14.88 8.65 -13.03
N LEU A 58 -13.89 8.04 -13.66
CA LEU A 58 -13.55 6.65 -13.43
C LEU A 58 -12.48 6.59 -12.34
N TRP A 59 -12.50 5.50 -11.58
CA TRP A 59 -11.50 5.24 -10.57
C TRP A 59 -11.13 3.75 -10.50
N LYS A 60 -9.90 3.48 -10.06
CA LYS A 60 -9.45 2.11 -9.75
C LYS A 60 -8.52 2.12 -8.54
N MET A 61 -8.49 0.99 -7.82
CA MET A 61 -7.48 0.74 -6.81
C MET A 61 -6.51 -0.32 -7.30
N ASP A 62 -5.22 -0.02 -7.23
CA ASP A 62 -4.18 -0.97 -7.62
C ASP A 62 -3.01 -0.91 -6.63
N GLY A 63 -2.55 -2.08 -6.21
CA GLY A 63 -1.42 -2.28 -5.31
C GLY A 63 -0.25 -3.01 -5.97
N GLY A 64 -0.27 -3.17 -7.30
CA GLY A 64 0.79 -3.79 -8.09
C GLY A 64 0.60 -5.28 -8.33
N PHE A 65 -0.17 -5.99 -7.52
CA PHE A 65 -0.46 -7.41 -7.75
C PHE A 65 -1.83 -7.82 -7.22
N LYS A 66 -2.27 -9.01 -7.64
CA LYS A 66 -3.55 -9.56 -7.21
C LYS A 66 -3.49 -9.91 -5.72
N GLY A 67 -4.36 -9.30 -4.92
CA GLY A 67 -4.43 -9.53 -3.48
C GLY A 67 -3.58 -8.58 -2.65
N ALA A 68 -2.97 -7.54 -3.25
CA ALA A 68 -2.27 -6.50 -2.51
C ALA A 68 -3.16 -5.89 -1.42
N GLU A 69 -2.65 -5.83 -0.19
CA GLU A 69 -3.33 -5.27 0.96
C GLU A 69 -3.34 -3.75 0.90
N ARG A 70 -2.22 -3.15 0.48
CA ARG A 70 -2.10 -1.71 0.29
C ARG A 70 -2.23 -1.34 -1.18
N LYS A 71 -3.09 -0.36 -1.47
CA LYS A 71 -3.40 0.06 -2.83
C LYS A 71 -3.38 1.57 -2.97
N ARG A 72 -3.07 2.05 -4.16
CA ARG A 72 -3.24 3.46 -4.53
C ARG A 72 -4.58 3.61 -5.23
N LEU A 73 -5.32 4.65 -4.87
CA LEU A 73 -6.51 5.08 -5.57
C LEU A 73 -6.11 5.99 -6.72
N LEU A 74 -6.57 5.66 -7.93
CA LEU A 74 -6.37 6.44 -9.14
C LEU A 74 -7.70 7.02 -9.60
N PHE A 75 -7.73 8.31 -9.87
CA PHE A 75 -8.84 9.04 -10.48
C PHE A 75 -8.47 9.46 -11.90
N TYR A 76 -9.41 9.31 -12.83
CA TYR A 76 -9.20 9.71 -14.22
C TYR A 76 -10.52 10.02 -14.93
N PRO A 77 -10.49 10.92 -15.94
CA PRO A 77 -11.68 11.24 -16.71
C PRO A 77 -12.23 10.05 -17.50
N THR A 78 -13.54 10.03 -17.72
CA THR A 78 -14.26 8.96 -18.44
C THR A 78 -13.82 8.76 -19.89
N TRP A 79 -13.27 9.80 -20.54
CA TRP A 79 -12.77 9.74 -21.91
C TRP A 79 -11.35 9.16 -22.03
N VAL A 80 -10.65 8.91 -20.91
CA VAL A 80 -9.32 8.28 -20.96
C VAL A 80 -9.50 6.77 -21.16
N THR A 81 -8.99 6.27 -22.28
CA THR A 81 -9.17 4.88 -22.73
C THR A 81 -7.91 4.02 -22.61
N GLU A 82 -6.76 4.64 -22.30
CA GLU A 82 -5.49 3.96 -22.12
C GLU A 82 -5.37 3.32 -20.73
N ASP A 83 -4.53 2.28 -20.59
CA ASP A 83 -4.21 1.72 -19.28
C ASP A 83 -3.34 2.72 -18.50
N ILE A 84 -4.00 3.51 -17.66
CA ILE A 84 -3.33 4.51 -16.86
C ILE A 84 -2.45 3.82 -15.83
N ASN A 85 -1.14 4.05 -15.96
CA ASN A 85 -0.13 3.56 -15.05
C ASN A 85 -0.29 4.22 -13.67
N ASN A 86 -0.43 3.40 -12.62
CA ASN A 86 -0.60 3.87 -11.24
C ASN A 86 0.74 4.28 -10.56
N HIS A 87 1.81 4.41 -11.35
CA HIS A 87 3.18 4.73 -10.90
C HIS A 87 3.64 3.80 -9.78
N ILE A 88 3.49 2.50 -10.02
CA ILE A 88 3.92 1.44 -9.11
C ILE A 88 5.11 0.73 -9.77
N ASP A 89 6.23 0.71 -9.07
CA ASP A 89 7.42 -0.04 -9.44
C ASP A 89 7.68 -1.16 -8.42
N TYR A 90 8.50 -2.12 -8.83
CA TYR A 90 8.84 -3.30 -8.06
C TYR A 90 10.35 -3.36 -7.88
N ILE A 91 10.79 -3.48 -6.63
CA ILE A 91 12.21 -3.61 -6.30
C ILE A 91 12.43 -4.97 -5.66
N LYS A 92 13.35 -5.75 -6.21
CA LYS A 92 13.85 -6.97 -5.59
C LYS A 92 15.04 -6.64 -4.71
N ILE A 93 14.99 -7.07 -3.45
CA ILE A 93 15.99 -6.81 -2.42
C ILE A 93 16.61 -8.15 -2.02
N THR A 94 17.87 -8.37 -2.42
CA THR A 94 18.57 -9.64 -2.24
C THR A 94 19.72 -9.47 -1.23
N PRO A 95 19.70 -10.19 -0.09
CA PRO A 95 20.85 -10.25 0.81
C PRO A 95 22.07 -10.88 0.11
N THR A 96 23.25 -10.29 0.29
CA THR A 96 24.48 -10.80 -0.35
C THR A 96 25.13 -11.95 0.43
N ASP A 97 24.86 -12.02 1.73
CA ASP A 97 25.45 -13.01 2.62
C ASP A 97 24.66 -14.33 2.57
N LYS A 98 25.34 -15.45 2.31
CA LYS A 98 24.70 -16.79 2.18
C LYS A 98 24.24 -17.42 3.51
N LYS A 99 24.66 -16.84 4.65
CA LYS A 99 24.37 -17.35 6.01
C LYS A 99 23.34 -16.49 6.76
N VAL A 100 22.57 -15.68 6.04
CA VAL A 100 21.68 -14.69 6.65
C VAL A 100 20.56 -15.40 7.40
N THR A 101 20.44 -15.07 8.69
CA THR A 101 19.23 -15.32 9.48
C THR A 101 18.04 -14.78 8.70
N SER A 102 16.99 -15.58 8.53
CA SER A 102 15.76 -15.19 7.83
C SER A 102 15.33 -13.77 8.24
N LEU A 103 15.46 -12.82 7.31
CA LEU A 103 15.05 -11.44 7.55
C LEU A 103 13.53 -11.38 7.56
N SER A 104 12.97 -10.76 8.58
CA SER A 104 11.52 -10.62 8.72
C SER A 104 11.00 -9.43 7.91
N HIS A 105 9.69 -9.40 7.68
CA HIS A 105 9.01 -8.22 7.11
C HIS A 105 9.35 -6.93 7.89
N ARG A 106 9.48 -7.02 9.22
CA ARG A 106 9.81 -5.87 10.07
C ARG A 106 11.21 -5.33 9.79
N ASP A 107 12.16 -6.19 9.45
CA ASP A 107 13.54 -5.77 9.15
C ASP A 107 13.59 -4.95 7.86
N TYR A 108 12.95 -5.44 6.79
CA TYR A 108 12.85 -4.70 5.52
C TYR A 108 12.11 -3.37 5.72
N LEU A 109 10.96 -3.41 6.38
CA LEU A 109 10.15 -2.23 6.66
C LEU A 109 10.96 -1.18 7.44
N GLY A 110 11.62 -1.59 8.53
CA GLY A 110 12.42 -0.70 9.35
C GLY A 110 13.58 -0.08 8.58
N SER A 111 14.27 -0.87 7.76
CA SER A 111 15.39 -0.38 6.94
C SER A 111 14.95 0.62 5.87
N ILE A 112 13.81 0.41 5.21
CA ILE A 112 13.26 1.36 4.24
C ILE A 112 12.84 2.66 4.94
N MET A 113 12.15 2.56 6.07
CA MET A 113 11.70 3.73 6.85
C MET A 113 12.88 4.55 7.40
N ASN A 114 13.99 3.90 7.77
CA ASN A 114 15.21 4.57 8.24
C ASN A 114 15.89 5.44 7.18
N LEU A 115 15.60 5.23 5.89
CA LEU A 115 16.03 6.12 4.81
C LEU A 115 15.17 7.40 4.73
N GLY A 116 14.19 7.57 5.62
CA GLY A 116 13.27 8.71 5.60
C GLY A 116 12.11 8.54 4.61
N VAL A 117 11.97 7.36 3.98
CA VAL A 117 10.82 7.03 3.14
C VAL A 117 9.60 6.80 4.03
N LYS A 118 8.52 7.54 3.77
CA LYS A 118 7.28 7.43 4.57
C LYS A 118 6.49 6.16 4.21
N ARG A 119 5.71 5.64 5.17
CA ARG A 119 4.99 4.36 5.04
C ARG A 119 3.97 4.36 3.90
N GLU A 120 3.35 5.51 3.64
CA GLU A 120 2.37 5.71 2.57
C GLU A 120 3.01 5.69 1.17
N LYS A 121 4.34 5.74 1.05
CA LYS A 121 5.02 5.73 -0.25
C LYS A 121 5.32 4.35 -0.81
N PHE A 122 5.08 3.31 -0.04
CA PHE A 122 5.27 1.93 -0.49
C PHE A 122 4.08 1.06 -0.10
N GLY A 123 3.82 0.04 -0.92
CA GLY A 123 2.77 -0.92 -0.73
C GLY A 123 3.21 -2.04 0.21
N ASP A 124 3.02 -3.26 -0.26
CA ASP A 124 3.37 -4.48 0.47
C ASP A 124 4.86 -4.82 0.27
N ILE A 125 5.42 -5.51 1.26
CA ILE A 125 6.76 -6.09 1.19
C ILE A 125 6.61 -7.60 1.22
N LEU A 126 6.89 -8.25 0.10
CA LEU A 126 6.73 -9.69 -0.08
C LEU A 126 8.04 -10.39 0.24
N VAL A 127 8.16 -10.89 1.48
CA VAL A 127 9.35 -11.61 1.94
C VAL A 127 9.30 -13.07 1.47
N HIS A 128 10.45 -13.59 1.03
CA HIS A 128 10.63 -14.98 0.62
C HIS A 128 12.04 -15.47 0.99
N ASP A 129 12.34 -16.74 0.75
CA ASP A 129 13.59 -17.39 1.21
C ASP A 129 14.88 -16.73 0.72
N ARG A 130 14.83 -15.98 -0.38
CA ARG A 130 16.02 -15.36 -1.01
C ARG A 130 16.05 -13.84 -0.87
N GLY A 131 15.10 -13.24 -0.16
CA GLY A 131 15.02 -11.79 -0.04
C GLY A 131 13.60 -11.27 0.13
N ALA A 132 13.35 -10.11 -0.46
CA ALA A 132 12.00 -9.56 -0.51
C ALA A 132 11.76 -8.78 -1.80
N TYR A 133 10.49 -8.67 -2.19
CA TYR A 133 10.04 -7.68 -3.15
C TYR A 133 9.40 -6.51 -2.42
N CYS A 134 9.70 -5.29 -2.83
CA CYS A 134 9.09 -4.08 -2.33
C CYS A 134 8.30 -3.43 -3.47
N ILE A 135 7.00 -3.22 -3.23
CA ILE A 135 6.15 -2.44 -4.12
C ILE A 135 6.26 -0.98 -3.69
N ILE A 136 6.62 -0.07 -4.61
CA ILE A 136 6.92 1.32 -4.26
C ILE A 136 6.33 2.33 -5.25
N ASP A 137 6.13 3.56 -4.80
CA ASP A 137 5.89 4.70 -5.68
C ASP A 137 7.12 4.89 -6.58
N ARG A 138 6.89 4.85 -7.90
CA ARG A 138 7.92 5.02 -8.93
C ARG A 138 8.84 6.22 -8.70
N SER A 139 8.34 7.30 -8.09
CA SER A 139 9.15 8.48 -7.78
C SER A 139 10.30 8.23 -6.79
N LEU A 140 10.28 7.11 -6.06
CA LEU A 140 11.28 6.74 -5.06
C LEU A 140 12.10 5.52 -5.46
N THR A 141 11.87 4.94 -6.65
CA THR A 141 12.54 3.70 -7.08
C THR A 141 14.06 3.87 -7.08
N ASP A 142 14.55 4.87 -7.81
CA ASP A 142 15.99 5.12 -7.94
C ASP A 142 16.62 5.48 -6.59
N TYR A 143 15.92 6.25 -5.78
CA TYR A 143 16.37 6.60 -4.43
C TYR A 143 16.54 5.35 -3.56
N LEU A 144 15.55 4.46 -3.53
CA LEU A 144 15.64 3.24 -2.73
C LEU A 144 16.73 2.32 -3.26
N CYS A 145 16.84 2.17 -4.58
CA CYS A 145 17.88 1.34 -5.19
C CYS A 145 19.30 1.86 -4.86
N GLN A 146 19.50 3.18 -4.85
CA GLN A 146 20.82 3.77 -4.57
C GLN A 146 21.19 3.74 -3.08
N HIS A 147 20.21 3.86 -2.17
CA HIS A 147 20.50 4.10 -0.75
C HIS A 147 20.21 2.93 0.19
N LEU A 148 19.42 1.94 -0.22
CA LEU A 148 19.17 0.75 0.59
C LEU A 148 20.32 -0.25 0.48
N GLU A 149 21.40 -0.01 1.23
CA GLU A 149 22.59 -0.88 1.21
C GLU A 149 22.53 -2.03 2.22
N ARG A 150 21.70 -1.88 3.27
CA ARG A 150 21.63 -2.82 4.39
C ARG A 150 20.21 -3.00 4.90
N VAL A 151 19.86 -4.26 5.20
CA VAL A 151 18.63 -4.62 5.92
C VAL A 151 19.00 -5.36 7.19
N GLY A 152 18.61 -4.80 8.34
CA GLY A 152 19.10 -5.25 9.65
C GLY A 152 20.64 -5.21 9.71
N ARG A 153 21.28 -6.39 9.80
CA ARG A 153 22.74 -6.54 9.79
C ARG A 153 23.32 -7.04 8.47
N SER A 154 22.47 -7.32 7.47
CA SER A 154 22.87 -7.93 6.21
C SER A 154 23.08 -6.86 5.14
N LYS A 155 24.13 -6.98 4.33
CA LYS A 155 24.25 -6.19 3.10
C LYS A 155 23.24 -6.69 2.08
N VAL A 156 22.64 -5.78 1.31
CA VAL A 156 21.66 -6.12 0.27
C VAL A 156 22.04 -5.49 -1.06
N ILE A 157 21.54 -6.09 -2.14
CA ILE A 157 21.52 -5.53 -3.48
C ILE A 157 20.06 -5.34 -3.87
N THR A 158 19.79 -4.20 -4.49
CA THR A 158 18.48 -3.78 -4.98
C THR A 158 18.50 -3.76 -6.50
N GLU A 159 17.45 -4.30 -7.12
CA GLU A 159 17.25 -4.23 -8.56
C GLU A 159 15.78 -3.95 -8.87
N THR A 160 15.53 -3.06 -9.83
CA THR A 160 14.19 -2.84 -10.36
C THR A 160 13.82 -4.02 -11.25
N ILE A 161 12.62 -4.56 -11.05
CA ILE A 161 12.12 -5.71 -11.82
C ILE A 161 10.78 -5.36 -12.49
N SER A 162 10.39 -6.18 -13.47
CA SER A 162 9.06 -6.08 -14.06
C SER A 162 8.00 -6.67 -13.11
N ARG A 163 6.74 -6.36 -13.38
CA ARG A 163 5.61 -6.98 -12.67
C ARG A 163 5.58 -8.51 -12.85
N GLU A 164 6.01 -8.99 -14.01
CA GLU A 164 6.00 -10.42 -14.36
C GLU A 164 7.02 -11.23 -13.56
N ASP A 165 8.09 -10.59 -13.11
CA ASP A 165 9.14 -11.20 -12.29
C ASP A 165 8.74 -11.32 -10.81
N LEU A 166 7.60 -10.71 -10.42
CA LEU A 166 7.13 -10.72 -9.03
C LEU A 166 6.63 -12.12 -8.65
N GLN A 167 7.39 -12.79 -7.80
CA GLN A 167 6.98 -14.08 -7.23
C GLN A 167 6.09 -13.84 -6.02
N LEU A 168 4.79 -14.04 -6.21
CA LEU A 168 3.85 -13.98 -5.10
C LEU A 168 4.08 -15.17 -4.17
N PRO A 169 4.22 -14.96 -2.85
CA PRO A 169 4.19 -16.08 -1.91
C PRO A 169 2.88 -16.84 -2.11
N GLN A 170 2.94 -18.17 -2.18
CA GLN A 170 1.72 -18.97 -2.18
C GLN A 170 0.97 -18.61 -0.90
N SER A 171 -0.23 -18.07 -1.06
CA SER A 171 -1.06 -17.67 0.07
C SER A 171 -1.45 -18.95 0.82
N GLU A 172 -0.65 -19.35 1.81
CA GLU A 172 -1.19 -20.16 2.89
C GLU A 172 -2.30 -19.30 3.51
N PRO A 173 -3.53 -19.84 3.66
CA PRO A 173 -4.57 -19.10 4.35
C PRO A 173 -4.03 -18.77 5.73
N ALA A 174 -3.86 -17.48 6.01
CA ALA A 174 -3.43 -17.02 7.31
C ALA A 174 -4.39 -17.62 8.34
N GLN A 175 -3.91 -18.58 9.13
CA GLN A 175 -4.62 -19.00 10.33
C GLN A 175 -4.59 -17.79 11.25
N ILE A 176 -5.69 -17.05 11.26
CA ILE A 176 -5.94 -16.00 12.23
C ILE A 176 -6.10 -16.71 13.58
N ASN A 177 -4.97 -16.95 14.27
CA ASN A 177 -4.98 -17.29 15.68
C ASN A 177 -5.29 -16.01 16.47
N CYS A 178 -6.55 -15.57 16.36
CA CYS A 178 -7.09 -14.61 17.31
C CYS A 178 -7.35 -15.40 18.60
N THR A 179 -6.48 -15.26 19.58
CA THR A 179 -6.84 -15.57 20.97
C THR A 179 -7.92 -14.57 21.36
N ILE A 180 -9.19 -14.99 21.23
CA ILE A 180 -10.32 -14.23 21.77
C ILE A 180 -10.15 -14.26 23.29
N PRO A 181 -9.96 -13.13 23.99
CA PRO A 181 -10.13 -13.12 25.44
C PRO A 181 -11.57 -13.57 25.70
N SER A 182 -11.71 -14.67 26.44
CA SER A 182 -13.00 -15.29 26.79
C SER A 182 -14.08 -14.23 26.99
N LEU A 183 -15.09 -14.22 26.13
CA LEU A 183 -16.39 -13.70 26.50
C LEU A 183 -16.83 -14.47 27.74
N ARG A 184 -16.73 -13.85 28.92
CA ARG A 184 -17.51 -14.32 30.05
C ARG A 184 -18.96 -14.04 29.73
N LEU A 185 -19.65 -15.09 29.33
CA LEU A 185 -21.10 -15.16 29.16
C LEU A 185 -21.77 -15.35 30.54
N ASP A 186 -21.40 -14.55 31.55
CA ASP A 186 -21.91 -14.71 32.92
C ASP A 186 -22.56 -13.43 33.47
N ALA A 187 -23.13 -12.58 32.61
CA ALA A 187 -23.81 -11.35 33.07
C ALA A 187 -25.17 -11.09 32.39
N VAL A 188 -25.88 -12.16 32.00
CA VAL A 188 -27.32 -12.10 31.69
C VAL A 188 -27.98 -13.32 32.33
N LEU A 189 -28.18 -13.26 33.65
CA LEU A 189 -29.22 -13.93 34.45
C LEU A 189 -28.96 -13.69 35.95
N ALA A 190 -29.43 -12.55 36.46
CA ALA A 190 -30.00 -12.35 37.79
C ALA A 190 -30.53 -10.91 37.89
#